data_AF-A0A363MW73-F1
#
_entry.id   AF-A0A363MW73-F1
#
_cell.length_a   1.000
_cell.length_b   1.000
_cell.length_c   1.000
_cell.angle_alpha   90.00
_cell.angle_beta   90.00
_cell.angle_gamma   90.00
#
_symmetry.space_group_name_H-M   'P 1'
#
loop_
_entity.id
_entity.type
_entity.pdbx_description
1 polymer ?
#
loop_
_entity_poly.entity_id
_entity_poly.type
_entity_poly.pdbx_seq_one_letter_code
_entity_poly.pdbx_strand_id
1 'polypeptide(L)'
;MQKTTFILFIISFSLFLSCQEKRKEHKNIPLKEIAEDNSKLESEIKEDSIYPVYDLADNTTAIVITMFESDTISKYEEIYRRINETDSLESGFYDPKSVKNIKLEFYDTLGIVKLIKSKNLEKEIKKIIEPKYYVYGTKGFAEMKVDEVICRIDDCRENFIGLTIKNFDTAKNGKPLLCSKKPLNLNYGKGYFPIQRKIQKMDDSIVYRYSDEDSTKVKVFANIGPAYFVYNDDFLWGKTSAKSKTKFPERRILIQQKNDKFKTIYVEGLDLHGYRCD
;
A
#
# COMPACT_ATOMS: atom_id res chain seq x y z
N MET A 1 33.12 -18.65 -77.49
CA MET A 1 33.98 -18.96 -76.31
C MET A 1 33.06 -18.93 -75.09
N GLN A 2 32.60 -20.08 -74.57
CA GLN A 2 33.24 -20.84 -73.47
C GLN A 2 33.73 -19.92 -72.34
N LYS A 3 33.36 -20.03 -71.05
CA LYS A 3 32.85 -21.15 -70.23
C LYS A 3 32.32 -20.56 -68.90
N THR A 4 31.32 -21.23 -68.32
CA THR A 4 31.08 -21.56 -66.89
C THR A 4 31.71 -20.66 -65.78
N THR A 5 31.01 -20.33 -64.69
CA THR A 5 30.86 -21.26 -63.53
C THR A 5 29.70 -20.85 -62.60
N PHE A 6 29.05 -21.88 -62.07
CA PHE A 6 27.87 -21.91 -61.22
C PHE A 6 28.29 -22.44 -59.84
N ILE A 7 28.12 -21.70 -58.74
CA ILE A 7 28.13 -22.19 -57.32
C ILE A 7 27.30 -21.16 -56.51
N LEU A 8 25.99 -21.36 -56.28
CA LEU A 8 25.33 -22.11 -55.19
C LEU A 8 25.87 -21.90 -53.77
N PHE A 9 25.15 -21.12 -52.95
CA PHE A 9 24.96 -21.26 -51.49
C PHE A 9 23.81 -20.28 -51.13
N ILE A 10 22.53 -20.65 -51.26
CA ILE A 10 21.67 -21.30 -50.24
C ILE A 10 22.20 -21.10 -48.81
N ILE A 11 21.32 -20.65 -47.90
CA ILE A 11 21.52 -20.23 -46.49
C ILE A 11 21.70 -18.70 -46.42
N SER A 12 20.65 -17.90 -46.25
CA SER A 12 19.95 -17.76 -44.97
C SER A 12 18.56 -17.13 -45.14
N PHE A 13 17.56 -17.93 -45.54
CA PHE A 13 16.13 -17.58 -45.43
C PHE A 13 15.50 -18.20 -44.18
N SER A 14 16.29 -18.27 -43.09
CA SER A 14 15.95 -18.96 -41.84
C SER A 14 16.13 -18.04 -40.62
N LEU A 15 15.61 -16.81 -40.69
CA LEU A 15 15.50 -15.91 -39.53
C LEU A 15 14.12 -15.27 -39.33
N PHE A 16 13.08 -15.72 -40.05
CA PHE A 16 11.68 -15.33 -39.78
C PHE A 16 10.87 -16.41 -39.04
N LEU A 17 11.54 -17.27 -38.28
CA LEU A 17 10.91 -18.18 -37.34
C LEU A 17 11.67 -18.13 -36.01
N SER A 18 11.50 -17.04 -35.26
CA SER A 18 11.86 -17.02 -33.85
C SER A 18 11.01 -16.01 -33.09
N CYS A 19 10.32 -16.53 -32.07
CA CYS A 19 9.58 -15.82 -31.04
C CYS A 19 8.33 -15.03 -31.46
N GLN A 20 7.35 -15.73 -32.04
CA GLN A 20 6.01 -15.58 -31.45
C GLN A 20 6.08 -16.20 -30.05
N GLU A 21 6.41 -15.38 -29.04
CA GLU A 21 6.07 -15.73 -27.67
C GLU A 21 4.58 -16.06 -27.69
N LYS A 22 4.27 -17.33 -27.43
CA LYS A 22 2.92 -17.75 -27.09
C LYS A 22 2.47 -16.80 -25.99
N ARG A 23 1.61 -15.84 -26.34
CA ARG A 23 0.80 -15.15 -25.35
C ARG A 23 0.15 -16.27 -24.57
N LYS A 24 0.60 -16.47 -23.33
CA LYS A 24 -0.17 -17.25 -22.37
C LYS A 24 -1.48 -16.49 -22.29
N GLU A 25 -2.49 -16.98 -23.00
CA GLU A 25 -3.86 -16.61 -22.68
C GLU A 25 -3.97 -16.76 -21.18
N HIS A 26 -4.27 -15.66 -20.51
CA HIS A 26 -4.82 -15.72 -19.18
C HIS A 26 -6.06 -16.61 -19.32
N LYS A 27 -5.92 -17.88 -18.91
CA LYS A 27 -7.08 -18.74 -18.72
C LYS A 27 -7.95 -17.98 -17.74
N ASN A 28 -9.04 -17.42 -18.25
CA ASN A 28 -10.17 -17.06 -17.42
C ASN A 28 -10.49 -18.34 -16.65
N ILE A 29 -10.22 -18.32 -15.34
CA ILE A 29 -10.53 -19.44 -14.46
C ILE A 29 -12.02 -19.71 -14.69
N PRO A 30 -12.40 -20.93 -15.12
CA PRO A 30 -13.79 -21.26 -15.33
C PRO A 30 -14.58 -20.94 -14.05
N LEU A 31 -15.63 -20.14 -14.18
CA LEU A 31 -16.54 -19.69 -13.10
C LEU A 31 -17.22 -20.84 -12.31
N LYS A 32 -16.86 -22.10 -12.57
CA LYS A 32 -17.51 -23.30 -12.00
C LYS A 32 -16.88 -23.83 -10.70
N GLU A 33 -15.81 -23.23 -10.18
CA GLU A 33 -15.20 -23.61 -8.89
C GLU A 33 -15.16 -22.46 -7.85
N ILE A 34 -15.95 -21.39 -8.01
CA ILE A 34 -15.99 -20.28 -7.02
C ILE A 34 -16.98 -20.60 -5.89
N ALA A 35 -16.85 -21.78 -5.29
CA ALA A 35 -17.74 -22.29 -4.25
C ALA A 35 -17.04 -23.21 -3.26
N GLU A 36 -15.77 -22.95 -2.95
CA GLU A 36 -15.18 -23.47 -1.72
C GLU A 36 -14.97 -22.31 -0.76
N ASP A 37 -15.13 -22.62 0.51
CA ASP A 37 -15.10 -21.69 1.62
C ASP A 37 -13.83 -20.83 1.59
N ASN A 38 -13.97 -19.58 1.13
CA ASN A 38 -12.88 -18.61 1.08
C ASN A 38 -12.39 -18.22 2.50
N SER A 39 -13.00 -18.76 3.57
CA SER A 39 -12.55 -18.57 4.95
C SER A 39 -11.09 -18.91 5.14
N LYS A 40 -10.58 -19.97 4.49
CA LYS A 40 -9.18 -20.37 4.60
C LYS A 40 -8.25 -19.32 3.99
N LEU A 41 -8.53 -18.87 2.76
CA LEU A 41 -7.75 -17.83 2.09
C LEU A 41 -7.84 -16.50 2.84
N GLU A 42 -9.03 -16.16 3.34
CA GLU A 42 -9.24 -14.97 4.16
C GLU A 42 -8.45 -15.06 5.47
N SER A 43 -8.42 -16.23 6.13
CA SER A 43 -7.61 -16.46 7.33
C SER A 43 -6.12 -16.39 7.02
N GLU A 44 -5.65 -16.97 5.92
CA GLU A 44 -4.24 -16.88 5.49
C GLU A 44 -3.82 -15.42 5.25
N ILE A 45 -4.71 -14.60 4.67
CA ILE A 45 -4.44 -13.17 4.45
C ILE A 45 -4.56 -12.36 5.74
N LYS A 46 -5.51 -12.69 6.64
CA LYS A 46 -5.77 -11.94 7.89
C LYS A 46 -4.87 -12.33 9.06
N GLU A 47 -4.42 -13.58 9.14
CA GLU A 47 -3.45 -14.04 10.14
C GLU A 47 -2.10 -13.36 9.94
N ASP A 48 -1.83 -12.88 8.72
CA ASP A 48 -0.74 -11.99 8.43
C ASP A 48 -1.19 -10.57 8.70
N SER A 49 -0.60 -9.92 9.71
CA SER A 49 -0.90 -8.52 10.02
C SER A 49 -0.55 -7.62 8.82
N ILE A 50 -1.53 -7.39 7.96
CA ILE A 50 -1.41 -6.53 6.78
C ILE A 50 -1.48 -5.08 7.24
N TYR A 51 -0.53 -4.29 6.80
CA TYR A 51 -0.50 -2.86 7.08
C TYR A 51 -0.33 -2.09 5.77
N PRO A 52 -0.93 -0.90 5.64
CA PRO A 52 -0.73 -0.08 4.48
C PRO A 52 0.66 0.57 4.51
N VAL A 53 1.20 0.82 3.33
CA VAL A 53 2.50 1.48 3.16
C VAL A 53 2.31 2.68 2.26
N TYR A 54 2.78 3.83 2.74
CA TYR A 54 2.59 5.11 2.07
C TYR A 54 3.91 5.88 1.97
N ASP A 55 4.03 6.67 0.91
CA ASP A 55 5.01 7.75 0.81
C ASP A 55 4.42 8.96 1.57
N LEU A 56 4.71 9.07 2.87
CA LEU A 56 4.19 10.13 3.75
C LEU A 56 4.80 11.52 3.45
N ALA A 57 6.03 11.52 2.96
CA ALA A 57 6.75 12.69 2.48
C ALA A 57 7.67 12.31 1.31
N ASP A 58 8.35 13.28 0.68
CA ASP A 58 9.21 13.06 -0.49
C ASP A 58 10.18 11.88 -0.34
N ASN A 59 10.80 11.79 0.83
CA ASN A 59 11.81 10.79 1.19
C ASN A 59 11.40 9.89 2.36
N THR A 60 10.11 9.87 2.71
CA THR A 60 9.60 9.15 3.87
C THR A 60 8.55 8.15 3.43
N THR A 61 8.97 6.91 3.24
CA THR A 61 8.06 5.78 3.07
C THR A 61 7.91 5.07 4.41
N ALA A 62 6.69 4.78 4.83
CA ALA A 62 6.44 4.11 6.11
C ALA A 62 5.31 3.08 6.00
N ILE A 63 5.46 2.01 6.78
CA ILE A 63 4.34 1.15 7.17
C ILE A 63 3.53 1.95 8.19
N VAL A 64 2.24 2.13 7.95
CA VAL A 64 1.38 2.98 8.78
C VAL A 64 0.48 2.12 9.66
N ILE A 65 0.39 2.50 10.93
CA ILE A 65 -0.47 1.86 11.93
C ILE A 65 -1.35 2.97 12.50
N THR A 66 -2.61 2.97 12.11
CA THR A 66 -3.59 3.94 12.59
C THR A 66 -3.87 3.71 14.08
N MET A 67 -4.20 4.80 14.78
CA MET A 67 -4.52 4.80 16.21
C MET A 67 -5.92 5.39 16.39
N PHE A 68 -6.64 4.96 17.44
CA PHE A 68 -7.95 5.50 17.80
C PHE A 68 -9.11 5.22 16.82
N GLU A 69 -8.93 4.33 15.84
CA GLU A 69 -9.98 3.99 14.86
C GLU A 69 -10.90 2.84 15.28
N SER A 70 -10.49 2.02 16.27
CA SER A 70 -11.24 0.84 16.70
C SER A 70 -11.69 0.91 18.16
N ASP A 71 -12.82 0.28 18.46
CA ASP A 71 -13.35 0.14 19.83
C ASP A 71 -12.37 -0.56 20.79
N THR A 72 -11.43 -1.35 20.25
CA THR A 72 -10.38 -2.04 21.01
C THR A 72 -9.06 -1.27 20.93
N ILE A 73 -8.51 -0.86 22.06
CA ILE A 73 -7.21 -0.18 22.12
C ILE A 73 -6.11 -1.16 21.67
N SER A 74 -5.35 -0.80 20.63
CA SER A 74 -4.23 -1.61 20.16
C SER A 74 -3.02 -1.45 21.08
N LYS A 75 -2.11 -2.43 21.10
CA LYS A 75 -0.85 -2.33 21.86
C LYS A 75 0.02 -1.13 21.44
N TYR A 76 -0.07 -0.72 20.17
CA TYR A 76 0.60 0.47 19.66
C TYR A 76 0.03 1.74 20.31
N GLU A 77 -1.29 1.81 20.41
CA GLU A 77 -2.01 2.91 21.04
C GLU A 77 -1.75 2.97 22.55
N GLU A 78 -1.74 1.83 23.25
CA GLU A 78 -1.39 1.77 24.69
C GLU A 78 0.01 2.35 24.96
N ILE A 79 0.99 1.96 24.14
CA ILE A 79 2.35 2.49 24.24
C ILE A 79 2.35 3.99 23.96
N TYR A 80 1.67 4.44 22.90
CA TYR A 80 1.56 5.86 22.58
C TYR A 80 0.97 6.67 23.73
N ARG A 81 -0.20 6.27 24.26
CA ARG A 81 -0.88 6.98 25.37
C ARG A 81 0.02 7.14 26.58
N ARG A 82 0.65 6.05 27.03
CA ARG A 82 1.58 6.07 28.16
C ARG A 82 2.79 6.98 27.92
N ILE A 83 3.35 6.96 26.70
CA ILE A 83 4.46 7.85 26.36
C ILE A 83 3.97 9.30 26.27
N ASN A 84 2.81 9.57 25.70
CA ASN A 84 2.24 10.91 25.64
C ASN A 84 2.00 11.50 27.04
N GLU A 85 1.49 10.71 27.99
CA GLU A 85 1.31 11.14 29.38
C GLU A 85 2.63 11.54 30.06
N THR A 86 3.72 10.81 29.77
CA THR A 86 5.02 10.99 30.44
C THR A 86 5.96 11.98 29.74
N ASP A 87 5.83 12.09 28.42
CA ASP A 87 6.67 12.92 27.57
C ASP A 87 5.95 14.16 27.02
N SER A 88 4.64 14.28 27.26
CA SER A 88 3.78 15.38 26.83
C SER A 88 3.90 15.64 25.33
N LEU A 89 3.80 14.58 24.50
CA LEU A 89 4.03 14.68 23.05
C LEU A 89 3.03 15.63 22.38
N GLU A 90 1.74 15.49 22.69
CA GLU A 90 0.67 16.34 22.14
C GLU A 90 0.81 17.78 22.61
N SER A 91 0.98 18.02 23.91
CA SER A 91 1.20 19.37 24.43
C SER A 91 2.46 20.00 23.84
N GLY A 92 3.54 19.22 23.69
CA GLY A 92 4.78 19.68 23.08
C GLY A 92 4.64 19.99 21.59
N PHE A 93 3.67 19.37 20.90
CA PHE A 93 3.38 19.62 19.50
C PHE A 93 2.46 20.84 19.29
N TYR A 94 1.37 20.93 20.04
CA TYR A 94 0.36 22.00 19.88
C TYR A 94 0.69 23.29 20.63
N ASP A 95 1.22 23.17 21.85
CA ASP A 95 1.64 24.30 22.66
C ASP A 95 3.05 24.09 23.24
N PRO A 96 4.10 24.19 22.39
CA PRO A 96 5.48 24.00 22.82
C PRO A 96 5.91 24.90 23.99
N LYS A 97 5.24 26.05 24.20
CA LYS A 97 5.55 27.00 25.28
C LYS A 97 5.05 26.52 26.63
N SER A 98 4.04 25.65 26.67
CA SER A 98 3.51 25.05 27.89
C SER A 98 4.40 23.96 28.47
N VAL A 99 5.32 23.41 27.66
CA VAL A 99 6.16 22.27 28.05
C VAL A 99 7.60 22.72 28.31
N LYS A 100 8.06 22.54 29.56
CA LYS A 100 9.41 22.95 29.98
C LYS A 100 10.53 22.21 29.23
N ASN A 101 10.32 20.92 28.95
CA ASN A 101 11.30 20.05 28.30
C ASN A 101 10.61 19.26 27.17
N ILE A 102 10.70 19.77 25.95
CA ILE A 102 10.12 19.12 24.76
C ILE A 102 10.91 17.84 24.46
N LYS A 103 10.22 16.70 24.44
CA LYS A 103 10.80 15.36 24.19
C LYS A 103 10.45 14.80 22.80
N LEU A 104 10.04 15.67 21.89
CA LEU A 104 9.81 15.35 20.49
C LEU A 104 10.76 16.15 19.59
N GLU A 105 11.02 15.59 18.41
CA GLU A 105 11.75 16.22 17.32
C GLU A 105 10.83 16.26 16.10
N PHE A 106 10.79 17.39 15.37
CA PHE A 106 10.07 17.45 14.09
C PHE A 106 10.85 16.66 13.04
N TYR A 107 10.20 15.67 12.43
CA TYR A 107 10.78 14.80 11.42
C TYR A 107 10.50 15.34 10.01
N ASP A 108 9.25 15.73 9.74
CA ASP A 108 8.87 16.44 8.51
C ASP A 108 7.74 17.43 8.83
N THR A 109 7.86 18.66 8.32
CA THR A 109 6.88 19.73 8.50
C THR A 109 6.41 20.37 7.19
N LEU A 110 6.98 19.95 6.06
CA LEU A 110 6.72 20.52 4.73
C LEU A 110 5.69 19.70 3.96
N GLY A 111 5.51 18.42 4.31
CA GLY A 111 4.48 17.56 3.77
C GLY A 111 3.05 17.99 4.16
N ILE A 112 2.07 17.32 3.56
CA ILE A 112 0.64 17.50 3.91
C ILE A 112 0.31 17.03 5.34
N VAL A 113 1.16 16.17 5.89
CA VAL A 113 1.13 15.71 7.28
C VAL A 113 2.40 16.17 7.99
N LYS A 114 2.27 16.64 9.23
CA LYS A 114 3.42 16.88 10.10
C LYS A 114 3.78 15.60 10.82
N LEU A 115 5.05 15.23 10.76
CA LEU A 115 5.59 14.02 11.35
C LEU A 115 6.56 14.41 12.45
N ILE A 116 6.47 13.74 13.59
CA ILE A 116 7.38 13.91 14.70
C ILE A 116 8.03 12.59 15.09
N LYS A 117 9.07 12.70 15.90
CA LYS A 117 9.82 11.58 16.45
C LYS A 117 9.95 11.74 17.96
N SER A 118 9.84 10.65 18.70
CA SER A 118 10.19 10.58 20.12
C SER A 118 11.10 9.37 20.36
N LYS A 119 12.23 9.59 21.04
CA LYS A 119 13.20 8.52 21.33
C LYS A 119 12.62 7.44 22.23
N ASN A 120 11.78 7.83 23.20
CA ASN A 120 11.14 6.88 24.10
C ASN A 120 10.04 6.09 23.39
N LEU A 121 9.22 6.77 22.56
CA LEU A 121 8.22 6.09 21.75
C LEU A 121 8.88 5.07 20.82
N GLU A 122 9.91 5.49 20.07
CA GLU A 122 10.66 4.60 19.18
C GLU A 122 11.23 3.40 19.93
N LYS A 123 11.84 3.61 21.09
CA LYS A 123 12.41 2.53 21.90
C LYS A 123 11.35 1.51 22.32
N GLU A 124 10.16 1.94 22.73
CA GLU A 124 9.10 1.03 23.17
C GLU A 124 8.43 0.32 22.00
N ILE A 125 8.17 1.02 20.89
CA ILE A 125 7.59 0.42 19.67
C ILE A 125 8.55 -0.61 19.07
N LYS A 126 9.85 -0.32 19.02
CA LYS A 126 10.85 -1.28 18.50
C LYS A 126 10.92 -2.61 19.26
N LYS A 127 10.36 -2.70 20.48
CA LYS A 127 10.27 -3.97 21.23
C LYS A 127 9.15 -4.89 20.75
N ILE A 128 8.16 -4.37 20.03
CA ILE A 128 6.95 -5.11 19.67
C ILE A 128 6.79 -5.34 18.16
N ILE A 129 7.55 -4.62 17.34
CA ILE A 129 7.55 -4.80 15.89
C ILE A 129 8.32 -6.04 15.47
N GLU A 130 8.02 -6.53 14.28
CA GLU A 130 8.79 -7.61 13.68
C GLU A 130 10.19 -7.13 13.26
N PRO A 131 11.22 -7.99 13.28
CA PRO A 131 12.56 -7.63 12.82
C PRO A 131 12.61 -7.28 11.33
N LYS A 132 11.60 -7.72 10.56
CA LYS A 132 11.45 -7.47 9.13
C LYS A 132 9.99 -7.58 8.70
N TYR A 133 9.70 -6.95 7.57
CA TYR A 133 8.40 -6.99 6.89
C TYR A 133 8.61 -7.25 5.40
N TYR A 134 7.63 -7.88 4.75
CA TYR A 134 7.60 -8.03 3.30
C TYR A 134 6.76 -6.90 2.73
N VAL A 135 7.40 -5.93 2.07
CA VAL A 135 6.74 -4.75 1.50
C VAL A 135 6.44 -5.00 0.03
N TYR A 136 5.16 -5.00 -0.32
CA TYR A 136 4.66 -5.22 -1.67
C TYR A 136 4.43 -3.87 -2.35
N GLY A 137 5.04 -3.70 -3.52
CA GLY A 137 4.79 -2.60 -4.41
C GLY A 137 4.03 -3.00 -5.66
N THR A 138 3.73 -2.03 -6.52
CA THR A 138 2.94 -2.23 -7.75
C THR A 138 3.50 -3.26 -8.75
N LYS A 139 4.77 -3.68 -8.65
CA LYS A 139 5.43 -4.58 -9.60
C LYS A 139 6.13 -5.79 -8.96
N GLY A 140 6.30 -5.79 -7.65
CA GLY A 140 7.09 -6.79 -6.94
C GLY A 140 7.13 -6.49 -5.44
N PHE A 141 8.01 -7.15 -4.71
CA PHE A 141 8.16 -6.94 -3.27
C PHE A 141 9.61 -7.01 -2.83
N ALA A 142 9.89 -6.50 -1.64
CA ALA A 142 11.18 -6.62 -0.98
C ALA A 142 11.00 -6.89 0.51
N GLU A 143 11.96 -7.59 1.09
CA GLU A 143 12.11 -7.69 2.52
C GLU A 143 12.75 -6.39 3.04
N MET A 144 12.08 -5.74 3.99
CA MET A 144 12.47 -4.45 4.54
C MET A 144 12.58 -4.53 6.05
N LYS A 145 13.52 -3.78 6.61
CA LYS A 145 13.63 -3.55 8.06
C LYS A 145 13.09 -2.16 8.38
N VAL A 146 12.49 -2.04 9.55
CA VAL A 146 12.12 -0.74 10.11
C VAL A 146 13.38 -0.01 10.49
N ASP A 147 13.48 1.23 10.05
CA ASP A 147 14.63 2.09 10.31
C ASP A 147 14.35 3.00 11.51
N GLU A 148 13.33 3.85 11.41
CA GLU A 148 12.91 4.78 12.46
C GLU A 148 11.41 4.60 12.77
N VAL A 149 11.01 5.05 13.96
CA VAL A 149 9.60 5.15 14.34
C VAL A 149 9.26 6.63 14.42
N ILE A 150 8.25 7.02 13.66
CA ILE A 150 7.70 8.37 13.63
C ILE A 150 6.22 8.30 14.03
N CYS A 151 5.65 9.42 14.42
CA CYS A 151 4.21 9.52 14.59
C CYS A 151 3.66 10.80 14.00
N ARG A 152 2.38 10.73 13.65
CA ARG A 152 1.57 11.88 13.34
C ARG A 152 0.64 12.12 14.52
N ILE A 153 0.58 13.38 14.95
CA ILE A 153 -0.36 13.88 15.95
C ILE A 153 -1.26 14.91 15.24
N ASP A 154 -2.56 14.68 15.26
CA ASP A 154 -3.57 15.53 14.61
C ASP A 154 -4.92 15.43 15.34
N ASP A 155 -5.57 16.56 15.61
CA ASP A 155 -6.84 16.62 16.34
C ASP A 155 -8.04 16.40 15.41
N CYS A 156 -7.85 16.58 14.11
CA CYS A 156 -8.93 16.54 13.11
C CYS A 156 -8.70 15.52 11.99
N ARG A 157 -7.60 14.77 12.06
CA ARG A 157 -7.22 13.75 11.07
C ARG A 157 -6.66 12.53 11.77
N GLU A 158 -6.48 11.45 11.02
CA GLU A 158 -6.00 10.20 11.59
C GLU A 158 -4.61 10.33 12.19
N ASN A 159 -4.52 9.95 13.47
CA ASN A 159 -3.28 9.77 14.20
C ASN A 159 -2.71 8.40 13.86
N PHE A 160 -1.40 8.34 13.66
CA PHE A 160 -0.77 7.07 13.34
C PHE A 160 0.67 6.99 13.82
N ILE A 161 1.15 5.75 13.97
CA ILE A 161 2.56 5.42 14.06
C ILE A 161 3.04 5.01 12.67
N GLY A 162 4.12 5.63 12.20
CA GLY A 162 4.82 5.27 10.98
C GLY A 162 6.11 4.51 11.30
N LEU A 163 6.25 3.32 10.75
CA LEU A 163 7.50 2.55 10.79
C LEU A 163 8.23 2.79 9.47
N THR A 164 9.25 3.64 9.48
CA THR A 164 9.92 4.05 8.23
C THR A 164 10.72 2.89 7.65
N ILE A 165 10.78 2.85 6.33
CA ILE A 165 11.63 1.92 5.58
C ILE A 165 12.55 2.71 4.65
N LYS A 166 13.80 2.26 4.51
CA LYS A 166 14.80 2.89 3.63
C LYS A 166 15.17 1.97 2.48
N ASN A 167 15.56 2.56 1.35
CA ASN A 167 16.11 1.86 0.18
C ASN A 167 15.15 0.84 -0.48
N PHE A 168 13.85 1.09 -0.46
CA PHE A 168 12.92 0.31 -1.28
C PHE A 168 13.17 0.59 -2.76
N ASP A 169 13.61 -0.42 -3.51
CA ASP A 169 13.92 -0.28 -4.94
C ASP A 169 12.64 -0.10 -5.76
N THR A 170 12.27 1.17 -5.98
CA THR A 170 11.05 1.52 -6.74
C THR A 170 11.19 1.28 -8.25
N ALA A 171 12.41 1.18 -8.77
CA ALA A 171 12.63 0.85 -10.17
C ALA A 171 12.25 -0.62 -10.42
N LYS A 172 12.68 -1.51 -9.52
CA LYS A 172 12.38 -2.95 -9.55
C LYS A 172 10.95 -3.26 -9.10
N ASN A 173 10.54 -2.78 -7.93
CA ASN A 173 9.30 -3.21 -7.25
C ASN A 173 8.12 -2.25 -7.46
N GLY A 174 8.36 -1.10 -8.09
CA GLY A 174 7.34 -0.05 -8.29
C GLY A 174 7.05 0.75 -7.02
N LYS A 175 5.83 1.27 -6.88
CA LYS A 175 5.43 2.06 -5.70
C LYS A 175 5.01 1.15 -4.55
N PRO A 176 5.48 1.35 -3.30
CA PRO A 176 5.13 0.54 -2.15
C PRO A 176 3.65 0.75 -1.77
N LEU A 177 2.97 -0.32 -1.34
CA LEU A 177 1.52 -0.30 -1.14
C LEU A 177 1.04 -0.92 0.17
N LEU A 178 1.50 -2.13 0.45
CA LEU A 178 1.09 -2.92 1.61
C LEU A 178 2.32 -3.65 2.14
N CYS A 179 2.27 -4.09 3.38
CA CYS A 179 3.23 -5.05 3.89
C CYS A 179 2.54 -6.17 4.67
N SER A 180 3.28 -7.24 4.90
CA SER A 180 2.87 -8.33 5.78
C SER A 180 4.06 -8.85 6.57
N LYS A 181 3.77 -9.55 7.66
CA LYS A 181 4.79 -10.20 8.51
C LYS A 181 5.39 -11.44 7.87
N LYS A 182 4.60 -12.20 7.11
CA LYS A 182 5.02 -13.39 6.35
C LYS A 182 4.88 -13.16 4.84
N PRO A 183 5.70 -13.82 4.01
CA PRO A 183 5.65 -13.59 2.56
C PRO A 183 4.35 -14.13 1.96
N LEU A 184 3.67 -13.31 1.18
CA LEU A 184 2.51 -13.66 0.38
C LEU A 184 2.95 -13.95 -1.06
N ASN A 185 2.47 -15.05 -1.62
CA ASN A 185 2.77 -15.42 -3.00
C ASN A 185 1.85 -14.68 -3.99
N LEU A 186 2.12 -13.39 -4.16
CA LEU A 186 1.33 -12.52 -5.03
C LEU A 186 1.63 -12.77 -6.51
N ASN A 187 0.57 -12.92 -7.30
CA ASN A 187 0.69 -12.87 -8.76
C ASN A 187 0.64 -11.42 -9.20
N TYR A 188 1.73 -10.93 -9.80
CA TYR A 188 1.81 -9.63 -10.46
C TYR A 188 1.55 -9.80 -11.94
N GLY A 189 0.87 -8.84 -12.58
CA GLY A 189 0.61 -8.99 -14.01
C GLY A 189 -0.07 -7.80 -14.68
N LYS A 190 -0.10 -7.88 -16.02
CA LYS A 190 -0.88 -6.99 -16.88
C LYS A 190 -2.11 -7.78 -17.30
N GLY A 191 -3.31 -7.24 -17.07
CA GLY A 191 -4.55 -7.95 -17.40
C GLY A 191 -5.70 -7.73 -16.43
N TYR A 192 -5.51 -6.95 -15.37
CA TYR A 192 -6.56 -6.69 -14.39
C TYR A 192 -7.61 -5.66 -14.84
N PHE A 193 -7.52 -5.08 -16.04
CA PHE A 193 -8.52 -4.12 -16.53
C PHE A 193 -9.97 -4.61 -16.43
N PRO A 194 -10.32 -5.88 -16.78
CA PRO A 194 -11.69 -6.36 -16.63
C PRO A 194 -12.15 -6.37 -15.18
N ILE A 195 -11.32 -6.86 -14.25
CA ILE A 195 -11.68 -6.94 -12.83
C ILE A 195 -11.70 -5.54 -12.18
N GLN A 196 -10.74 -4.68 -12.53
CA GLN A 196 -10.71 -3.27 -12.10
C GLN A 196 -11.99 -2.53 -12.49
N ARG A 197 -12.51 -2.73 -13.71
CA ARG A 197 -13.78 -2.13 -14.11
C ARG A 197 -14.96 -2.63 -13.29
N LYS A 198 -14.96 -3.90 -12.86
CA LYS A 198 -16.02 -4.44 -11.99
C LYS A 198 -15.94 -3.83 -10.59
N ILE A 199 -14.74 -3.75 -10.02
CA ILE A 199 -14.50 -3.12 -8.71
C ILE A 199 -14.85 -1.62 -8.77
N GLN A 200 -14.42 -0.91 -9.82
CA GLN A 200 -14.75 0.50 -9.98
C GLN A 200 -16.26 0.75 -10.06
N LYS A 201 -17.01 -0.12 -10.77
CA LYS A 201 -18.48 -0.01 -10.81
C LYS A 201 -19.13 -0.24 -9.45
N MET A 202 -18.57 -1.14 -8.63
CA MET A 202 -19.02 -1.33 -7.26
C MET A 202 -18.75 -0.05 -6.44
N ASP A 203 -17.54 0.50 -6.53
CA ASP A 203 -17.17 1.74 -5.83
C ASP A 203 -18.06 2.92 -6.27
N ASP A 204 -18.27 3.10 -7.59
CA ASP A 204 -19.12 4.17 -8.15
C ASP A 204 -20.60 4.02 -7.74
N SER A 205 -21.03 2.82 -7.31
CA SER A 205 -22.40 2.56 -6.83
C SER A 205 -22.60 2.84 -5.33
N ILE A 206 -21.49 2.96 -4.60
CA ILE A 206 -21.49 3.35 -3.20
C ILE A 206 -21.47 4.88 -3.20
N VAL A 207 -22.54 5.52 -2.72
CA VAL A 207 -22.53 6.97 -2.44
C VAL A 207 -21.61 7.18 -1.25
N TYR A 208 -20.30 7.21 -1.51
CA TYR A 208 -19.31 7.49 -0.49
C TYR A 208 -19.33 8.99 -0.24
N ARG A 209 -19.30 9.41 1.03
CA ARG A 209 -19.37 10.82 1.45
C ARG A 209 -18.29 11.73 0.82
N TYR A 210 -17.32 11.17 0.10
CA TYR A 210 -16.16 11.85 -0.46
C TYR A 210 -15.93 11.60 -1.97
N SER A 211 -16.83 10.88 -2.66
CA SER A 211 -16.65 10.46 -4.07
C SER A 211 -16.61 11.59 -5.08
N ASP A 212 -17.21 12.74 -4.74
CA ASP A 212 -17.35 13.84 -5.68
C ASP A 212 -16.07 14.68 -5.78
N GLU A 213 -15.16 14.54 -4.81
CA GLU A 213 -13.91 15.31 -4.73
C GLU A 213 -12.65 14.47 -5.01
N ASP A 214 -12.69 13.15 -4.78
CA ASP A 214 -11.59 12.24 -5.14
C ASP A 214 -11.89 11.52 -6.46
N SER A 215 -11.15 11.88 -7.51
CA SER A 215 -11.28 11.27 -8.84
C SER A 215 -10.35 10.08 -9.09
N THR A 216 -9.65 9.61 -8.05
CA THR A 216 -8.64 8.56 -8.17
C THR A 216 -9.28 7.20 -8.35
N LYS A 217 -9.13 6.64 -9.55
CA LYS A 217 -9.70 5.33 -9.91
C LYS A 217 -8.94 4.16 -9.30
N VAL A 218 -9.67 3.10 -8.99
CA VAL A 218 -9.13 1.87 -8.40
C VAL A 218 -8.21 1.15 -9.38
N LYS A 219 -7.10 0.65 -8.86
CA LYS A 219 -6.13 -0.15 -9.61
C LYS A 219 -5.87 -1.44 -8.86
N VAL A 220 -5.78 -2.53 -9.59
CA VAL A 220 -5.40 -3.85 -9.06
C VAL A 220 -3.95 -4.05 -9.43
N PHE A 221 -3.10 -4.35 -8.44
CA PHE A 221 -1.67 -4.59 -8.69
C PHE A 221 -1.29 -6.06 -8.62
N ALA A 222 -2.04 -6.85 -7.86
CA ALA A 222 -1.78 -8.28 -7.69
C ALA A 222 -3.02 -9.07 -7.26
N ASN A 223 -2.93 -10.40 -7.32
CA ASN A 223 -3.94 -11.30 -6.77
C ASN A 223 -3.37 -12.63 -6.23
N ILE A 224 -4.11 -13.26 -5.31
CA ILE A 224 -3.95 -14.66 -4.90
C ILE A 224 -5.31 -15.34 -5.13
N GLY A 225 -5.40 -16.21 -6.13
CA GLY A 225 -6.69 -16.82 -6.50
C GLY A 225 -7.77 -15.75 -6.72
N PRO A 226 -8.93 -15.82 -6.03
CA PRO A 226 -10.00 -14.82 -6.13
C PRO A 226 -9.78 -13.55 -5.29
N ALA A 227 -8.71 -13.47 -4.48
CA ALA A 227 -8.38 -12.28 -3.68
C ALA A 227 -7.54 -11.29 -4.51
N TYR A 228 -8.06 -10.09 -4.71
CA TYR A 228 -7.43 -9.00 -5.46
C TYR A 228 -6.94 -7.92 -4.50
N PHE A 229 -5.70 -7.51 -4.69
CA PHE A 229 -5.05 -6.44 -3.93
C PHE A 229 -5.13 -5.16 -4.75
N VAL A 230 -5.76 -4.14 -4.18
CA VAL A 230 -6.14 -2.93 -4.89
C VAL A 230 -5.75 -1.66 -4.15
N TYR A 231 -5.63 -0.57 -4.89
CA TYR A 231 -5.33 0.74 -4.34
C TYR A 231 -6.00 1.85 -5.15
N ASN A 232 -6.27 2.96 -4.44
CA ASN A 232 -6.67 4.24 -5.00
C ASN A 232 -5.60 5.25 -4.56
N ASP A 233 -4.57 5.45 -5.37
CA ASP A 233 -3.46 6.36 -5.05
C ASP A 233 -2.80 6.85 -6.35
N ASP A 234 -2.52 8.15 -6.44
CA ASP A 234 -1.74 8.76 -7.50
C ASP A 234 -0.26 8.93 -7.15
N PHE A 235 0.12 8.66 -5.89
CA PHE A 235 1.46 8.77 -5.31
C PHE A 235 2.03 10.19 -5.34
N LEU A 236 1.18 11.20 -5.45
CA LEU A 236 1.58 12.60 -5.49
C LEU A 236 1.33 13.31 -4.17
N TRP A 237 0.39 12.86 -3.34
CA TRP A 237 -0.02 13.57 -2.14
C TRP A 237 1.11 13.83 -1.12
N GLY A 238 1.99 12.85 -0.90
CA GLY A 238 3.14 12.98 -0.01
C GLY A 238 4.32 13.75 -0.61
N LYS A 239 4.28 14.06 -1.92
CA LYS A 239 5.40 14.68 -2.64
C LYS A 239 5.08 16.08 -3.13
N THR A 240 3.98 16.19 -3.85
CA THR A 240 3.45 17.41 -4.45
C THR A 240 1.94 17.45 -4.25
N SER A 241 1.51 17.67 -3.01
CA SER A 241 0.10 17.63 -2.60
C SER A 241 -0.84 18.50 -3.47
N ALA A 242 -0.38 19.67 -3.92
CA ALA A 242 -1.12 20.56 -4.81
C ALA A 242 -1.46 19.94 -6.19
N LYS A 243 -0.74 18.90 -6.61
CA LYS A 243 -0.99 18.17 -7.87
C LYS A 243 -1.76 16.88 -7.67
N SER A 244 -1.95 16.46 -6.41
CA SER A 244 -2.68 15.24 -6.08
C SER A 244 -4.16 15.41 -6.33
N LYS A 245 -4.74 14.45 -7.05
CA LYS A 245 -6.19 14.28 -7.16
C LYS A 245 -6.71 13.35 -6.07
N THR A 246 -5.82 12.59 -5.43
CA THR A 246 -6.14 11.73 -4.29
C THR A 246 -6.24 12.56 -3.02
N LYS A 247 -7.35 12.41 -2.30
CA LYS A 247 -7.61 12.97 -0.97
C LYS A 247 -7.60 11.88 0.09
N PHE A 248 -8.00 10.66 -0.29
CA PHE A 248 -8.06 9.51 0.59
C PHE A 248 -7.31 8.33 -0.05
N PRO A 249 -5.97 8.31 -0.01
CA PRO A 249 -5.22 7.18 -0.54
C PRO A 249 -5.61 5.94 0.24
N GLU A 250 -6.01 4.89 -0.46
CA GLU A 250 -6.65 3.74 0.17
C GLU A 250 -6.12 2.42 -0.41
N ARG A 251 -5.92 1.44 0.48
CA ARG A 251 -5.38 0.13 0.16
C ARG A 251 -6.39 -0.92 0.61
N ARG A 252 -6.78 -1.82 -0.29
CA ARG A 252 -7.82 -2.81 -0.02
C ARG A 252 -7.43 -4.20 -0.50
N ILE A 253 -8.02 -5.20 0.14
CA ILE A 253 -8.01 -6.58 -0.32
C ILE A 253 -9.47 -7.04 -0.45
N LEU A 254 -9.84 -7.46 -1.67
CA LEU A 254 -11.19 -7.83 -2.04
C LEU A 254 -11.22 -9.28 -2.52
N ILE A 255 -12.10 -10.11 -1.99
CA ILE A 255 -12.33 -11.46 -2.50
C ILE A 255 -13.53 -11.45 -3.45
N GLN A 256 -13.31 -11.87 -4.70
CA GLN A 256 -14.40 -12.06 -5.65
C GLN A 256 -15.28 -13.24 -5.23
N GLN A 257 -16.58 -12.98 -5.11
CA GLN A 257 -17.62 -13.95 -4.81
C GLN A 257 -18.40 -14.33 -6.08
N LYS A 258 -19.35 -15.26 -5.94
CA LYS A 258 -20.31 -15.58 -7.01
C LYS A 258 -21.06 -14.32 -7.47
N ASN A 259 -21.50 -14.33 -8.73
CA ASN A 259 -22.27 -13.24 -9.37
C ASN A 259 -21.51 -11.91 -9.44
N ASP A 260 -20.18 -11.93 -9.56
CA ASP A 260 -19.34 -10.74 -9.67
C ASP A 260 -19.45 -9.76 -8.50
N LYS A 261 -19.87 -10.25 -7.32
CA LYS A 261 -19.80 -9.49 -6.06
C LYS A 261 -18.40 -9.56 -5.47
N PHE A 262 -18.03 -8.59 -4.65
CA PHE A 262 -16.77 -8.59 -3.91
C PHE A 262 -17.05 -8.47 -2.42
N LYS A 263 -16.31 -9.23 -1.62
CA LYS A 263 -16.22 -9.06 -0.17
C LYS A 263 -14.92 -8.33 0.15
N THR A 264 -15.01 -7.18 0.81
CA THR A 264 -13.84 -6.52 1.40
C THR A 264 -13.40 -7.31 2.63
N ILE A 265 -12.14 -7.75 2.63
CA ILE A 265 -11.54 -8.44 3.79
C ILE A 265 -10.52 -7.57 4.52
N TYR A 266 -10.06 -6.50 3.86
CA TYR A 266 -9.15 -5.50 4.40
C TYR A 266 -9.37 -4.19 3.66
N VAL A 267 -9.42 -3.08 4.40
CA VAL A 267 -9.47 -1.72 3.87
C VAL A 267 -8.78 -0.81 4.87
N GLU A 268 -7.82 -0.02 4.40
CA GLU A 268 -7.18 1.03 5.17
C GLU A 268 -6.99 2.24 4.27
N GLY A 269 -7.49 3.39 4.71
CA GLY A 269 -7.34 4.68 4.07
C GLY A 269 -6.40 5.58 4.87
N LEU A 270 -6.04 6.73 4.32
CA LEU A 270 -5.60 7.86 5.14
C LEU A 270 -6.44 9.10 4.83
N ASP A 271 -7.04 9.71 5.84
CA ASP A 271 -7.62 11.03 5.73
C ASP A 271 -6.51 12.11 5.70
N LEU A 272 -6.29 12.63 4.50
CA LEU A 272 -5.36 13.73 4.26
C LEU A 272 -6.05 15.10 4.23
N HIS A 273 -7.38 15.14 4.16
CA HIS A 273 -8.14 16.38 4.03
C HIS A 273 -8.49 16.98 5.39
N GLY A 274 -8.82 16.14 6.37
CA GLY A 274 -9.30 16.57 7.68
C GLY A 274 -10.57 17.36 7.58
N TYR A 275 -11.56 16.77 6.91
CA TYR A 275 -12.91 17.29 7.02
C TYR A 275 -13.25 17.36 8.51
N ARG A 276 -13.65 18.56 8.95
CA ARG A 276 -13.82 18.94 10.34
C ARG A 276 -14.51 17.82 11.13
N CYS A 277 -13.94 17.47 12.28
CA CYS A 277 -14.72 16.87 13.35
C CYS A 277 -15.95 17.77 13.58
N ASP A 278 -17.14 17.20 13.47
CA ASP A 278 -18.40 17.90 13.71
C ASP A 278 -18.42 18.57 15.10
#